data_AF-A0A0J7KC77-F1
#
_entry.id   AF-A0A0J7KC77-F1
#
_cell.length_a   1.000
_cell.length_b   1.000
_cell.length_c   1.000
_cell.angle_alpha   90.00
_cell.angle_beta   90.00
_cell.angle_gamma   90.00
#
_symmetry.space_group_name_H-M   'P 1'
#
loop_
_entity.id
_entity.type
_entity.pdbx_description
1 polymer ?
#
loop_
_entity_poly.entity_id
_entity_poly.type
_entity_poly.pdbx_seq_one_letter_code
_entity_poly.pdbx_strand_id
1 'polypeptide(L)'
;MSTESDLSESEGGTKKRITTKSTDTSASGEDSEVEYTSTEYLDPEYTKKLRSSGKNKEQVSEAKSAKSPVRESTRKAETKRKKKDTMRVWSSAEDGEDDDTDFCPKDLKIMGATTIGAIGIGCLKITENERKNSPNINGAVSGIMKRKIRRAADVINTLIYKAESKGDPTYLRIRNRELESQVEKMKLEEILRNREMEDMRTIVADLKKEVYELNGRLDDAEEDARKARESYRITRRIMKKGEGDSVEVEGDSLPSIEAPPSIKEVDVNIPVDWDLFEDPTIGF
;
A
#
# COMPACT_ATOMS: atom_id res chain seq x y z
N MET A 1 -28.12 18.20 42.66
CA MET A 1 -29.26 17.37 42.24
C MET A 1 -28.73 15.97 42.01
N SER A 2 -29.01 15.08 42.96
CA SER A 2 -28.70 13.65 42.87
C SER A 2 -29.96 12.93 42.41
N THR A 3 -29.81 11.92 41.55
CA THR A 3 -30.68 10.73 41.46
C THR A 3 -29.87 9.63 40.74
N GLU A 4 -29.27 8.66 41.45
CA GLU A 4 -29.72 7.26 41.69
C GLU A 4 -30.03 6.50 40.38
N SER A 5 -29.21 5.49 40.00
CA SER A 5 -29.42 4.05 40.28
C SER A 5 -30.44 3.42 39.32
N ASP A 6 -30.45 2.17 38.86
CA ASP A 6 -29.65 0.93 38.86
C ASP A 6 -30.56 -0.09 38.10
N LEU A 7 -30.16 -1.35 37.91
CA LEU A 7 -30.88 -2.51 37.30
C LEU A 7 -30.53 -2.80 35.82
N SER A 8 -30.25 -4.02 35.38
CA SER A 8 -30.17 -5.33 36.06
C SER A 8 -29.61 -6.37 35.07
N GLU A 9 -28.86 -7.33 35.60
CA GLU A 9 -28.47 -8.58 34.94
C GLU A 9 -29.68 -9.48 34.65
N SER A 10 -29.61 -10.28 33.58
CA SER A 10 -30.36 -11.54 33.48
C SER A 10 -29.50 -12.62 32.83
N GLU A 11 -28.99 -13.53 33.65
CA GLU A 11 -28.56 -14.86 33.24
C GLU A 11 -29.77 -15.75 32.90
N GLY A 12 -29.61 -16.70 31.99
CA GLY A 12 -30.57 -17.80 31.82
C GLY A 12 -30.55 -18.43 30.44
N GLY A 13 -29.74 -19.48 30.26
CA GLY A 13 -29.64 -20.21 29.00
C GLY A 13 -30.87 -21.04 28.63
N THR A 14 -30.93 -21.50 27.38
CA THR A 14 -31.53 -22.79 26.99
C THR A 14 -31.11 -23.18 25.57
N LYS A 15 -30.55 -24.39 25.44
CA LYS A 15 -30.41 -25.14 24.18
C LYS A 15 -31.77 -25.29 23.51
N LYS A 16 -31.91 -24.91 22.24
CA LYS A 16 -32.95 -25.45 21.36
C LYS A 16 -32.39 -25.78 19.98
N ARG A 17 -32.33 -27.08 19.74
CA ARG A 17 -32.11 -27.74 18.45
C ARG A 17 -33.35 -27.48 17.61
N ILE A 18 -33.21 -26.77 16.49
CA ILE A 18 -34.28 -26.63 15.48
C ILE A 18 -33.76 -27.19 14.17
N THR A 19 -34.30 -28.36 13.84
CA THR A 19 -34.27 -29.01 12.54
C THR A 19 -35.53 -28.64 11.76
N THR A 20 -35.36 -28.57 10.43
CA THR A 20 -36.37 -28.58 9.34
C THR A 20 -36.99 -27.25 8.88
N LYS A 21 -36.58 -26.82 7.68
CA LYS A 21 -37.39 -26.71 6.44
C LYS A 21 -36.55 -25.91 5.44
N SER A 22 -35.88 -26.55 4.47
CA SER A 22 -36.39 -26.76 3.11
C SER A 22 -36.96 -25.47 2.51
N THR A 23 -36.06 -24.63 2.02
CA THR A 23 -36.38 -23.58 1.05
C THR A 23 -35.57 -23.91 -0.19
N ASP A 24 -36.28 -24.26 -1.26
CA ASP A 24 -35.74 -24.57 -2.56
C ASP A 24 -34.97 -23.35 -3.09
N THR A 25 -33.64 -23.41 -3.01
CA THR A 25 -32.75 -22.56 -3.80
C THR A 25 -32.75 -23.10 -5.22
N SER A 26 -33.61 -22.51 -6.05
CA SER A 26 -33.61 -22.67 -7.48
C SER A 26 -32.20 -22.49 -8.02
N ALA A 27 -31.70 -23.57 -8.64
CA ALA A 27 -30.54 -23.56 -9.49
C ALA A 27 -30.73 -22.53 -10.61
N SER A 28 -29.91 -21.49 -10.60
CA SER A 28 -29.52 -20.77 -11.82
C SER A 28 -28.05 -21.09 -12.01
N GLY A 29 -27.78 -22.15 -12.78
CA GLY A 29 -26.46 -22.46 -13.27
C GLY A 29 -26.08 -21.41 -14.31
N GLU A 30 -25.23 -20.49 -13.92
CA GLU A 30 -24.38 -19.74 -14.83
C GLU A 30 -22.95 -20.12 -14.47
N ASP A 31 -22.52 -21.26 -15.04
CA ASP A 31 -21.12 -21.61 -15.19
C ASP A 31 -20.49 -20.50 -16.04
N SER A 32 -19.98 -19.46 -15.39
CA SER A 32 -19.15 -18.44 -16.02
C SER A 32 -17.79 -19.08 -16.28
N GLU A 33 -17.70 -19.70 -17.46
CA GLU A 33 -16.46 -20.11 -18.11
C GLU A 33 -15.62 -18.84 -18.32
N VAL A 34 -14.75 -18.55 -17.35
CA VAL A 34 -13.71 -17.54 -17.50
C VAL A 34 -12.71 -18.09 -18.52
N GLU A 35 -12.95 -17.79 -19.79
CA GLU A 35 -11.94 -17.89 -20.84
C GLU A 35 -10.75 -17.01 -20.43
N TYR A 36 -9.68 -17.65 -19.98
CA TYR A 36 -8.41 -17.02 -19.67
C TYR A 36 -7.69 -16.66 -20.99
N THR A 37 -8.26 -15.72 -21.74
CA THR A 37 -7.65 -15.14 -22.93
C THR A 37 -6.84 -13.91 -22.53
N SER A 38 -5.58 -14.13 -22.15
CA SER A 38 -4.44 -13.27 -22.54
C SER A 38 -3.26 -13.54 -21.63
N THR A 39 -2.45 -14.55 -21.98
CA THR A 39 -1.01 -14.43 -21.73
C THR A 39 -0.49 -13.41 -22.75
N GLU A 40 -0.59 -12.12 -22.42
CA GLU A 40 0.09 -11.08 -23.16
C GLU A 40 1.59 -11.41 -23.11
N TYR A 41 2.15 -11.75 -24.27
CA TYR A 41 3.56 -12.06 -24.42
C TYR A 41 4.35 -10.81 -24.07
N LEU A 42 4.91 -10.78 -22.86
CA LEU A 42 5.88 -9.77 -22.46
C LEU A 42 7.01 -9.73 -23.49
N ASP A 43 7.10 -8.59 -24.19
CA ASP A 43 8.11 -8.33 -25.20
C ASP A 43 9.52 -8.56 -24.60
N PRO A 44 10.30 -9.54 -25.10
CA PRO A 44 11.62 -9.85 -24.56
C PRO A 44 12.60 -8.67 -24.63
N GLU A 45 12.32 -7.64 -25.42
CA GLU A 45 13.13 -6.42 -25.45
C GLU A 45 12.95 -5.53 -24.20
N TYR A 46 11.81 -5.60 -23.51
CA TYR A 46 11.55 -4.74 -22.35
C TYR A 46 12.40 -5.12 -21.12
N THR A 47 12.71 -6.40 -20.96
CA THR A 47 13.53 -6.90 -19.83
C THR A 47 15.02 -6.58 -19.95
N LYS A 48 15.51 -6.22 -21.15
CA LYS A 48 16.93 -5.87 -21.36
C LYS A 48 17.30 -4.47 -20.89
N LYS A 49 16.34 -3.57 -20.71
CA LYS A 49 16.61 -2.17 -20.30
C LYS A 49 16.79 -1.98 -18.78
N LEU A 50 16.45 -2.97 -17.97
CA LEU A 50 16.61 -2.89 -16.50
C LEU A 50 17.96 -3.40 -15.98
N ARG A 51 18.89 -3.85 -16.85
CA ARG A 51 20.17 -4.44 -16.44
C ARG A 51 21.46 -3.80 -16.98
N SER A 52 21.39 -2.65 -17.67
CA SER A 52 22.61 -1.99 -18.16
C SER A 52 22.71 -0.53 -17.75
N SER A 53 23.03 -0.28 -16.48
CA SER A 53 23.67 0.97 -16.07
C SER A 53 25.04 0.67 -15.45
N GLY A 54 26.03 0.65 -16.34
CA GLY A 54 27.29 1.38 -16.13
C GLY A 54 28.24 0.89 -15.05
N LYS A 55 29.10 -0.06 -15.43
CA LYS A 55 30.42 -0.28 -14.82
C LYS A 55 31.41 0.80 -15.27
N ASN A 56 32.20 1.26 -14.32
CA ASN A 56 33.65 1.51 -14.35
C ASN A 56 34.25 2.50 -15.38
N LYS A 57 34.79 3.61 -14.86
CA LYS A 57 36.10 4.17 -15.22
C LYS A 57 37.00 4.02 -13.98
N GLU A 58 38.32 3.92 -14.01
CA GLU A 58 39.35 3.53 -14.98
C GLU A 58 40.63 3.55 -14.13
N GLN A 59 41.44 2.49 -14.22
CA GLN A 59 42.71 2.36 -13.52
C GLN A 59 43.70 3.43 -13.97
N VAL A 60 44.35 4.10 -13.02
CA VAL A 60 45.72 4.58 -13.20
C VAL A 60 46.57 4.05 -12.04
N SER A 61 47.40 3.07 -12.39
CA SER A 61 48.44 2.50 -11.55
C SER A 61 49.67 3.39 -11.55
N GLU A 62 50.28 3.62 -10.39
CA GLU A 62 51.70 3.94 -10.33
C GLU A 62 52.41 3.13 -9.23
N ALA A 63 53.50 2.49 -9.66
CA ALA A 63 54.37 1.61 -8.91
C ALA A 63 55.05 2.37 -7.74
N LYS A 64 55.37 1.71 -6.63
CA LYS A 64 56.66 1.03 -6.42
C LYS A 64 56.59 0.18 -5.14
N SER A 65 56.77 -1.14 -5.24
CA SER A 65 57.12 -1.99 -4.10
C SER A 65 58.55 -2.51 -4.27
N ALA A 66 59.44 -2.13 -3.36
CA ALA A 66 60.80 -2.64 -3.29
C ALA A 66 60.85 -3.92 -2.41
N LYS A 67 61.31 -5.00 -3.05
CA LYS A 67 62.16 -6.09 -2.55
C LYS A 67 62.28 -6.30 -1.03
N SER A 68 61.95 -7.51 -0.58
CA SER A 68 62.98 -8.40 0.00
C SER A 68 62.52 -9.87 0.06
N PRO A 69 63.44 -10.84 -0.07
CA PRO A 69 63.12 -12.25 -0.16
C PRO A 69 63.10 -12.95 1.20
N VAL A 70 62.23 -13.95 1.27
CA VAL A 70 62.00 -14.86 2.39
C VAL A 70 62.95 -16.07 2.31
N ARG A 71 63.31 -16.56 3.50
CA ARG A 71 63.70 -17.94 3.90
C ARG A 71 65.18 -18.33 3.85
N GLU A 72 65.72 -18.50 5.05
CA GLU A 72 66.69 -19.54 5.35
C GLU A 72 66.33 -20.23 6.67
N SER A 73 66.57 -21.54 6.71
CA SER A 73 66.07 -22.51 7.68
C SER A 73 67.17 -23.03 8.60
N THR A 74 66.95 -23.04 9.92
CA THR A 74 67.75 -23.82 10.91
C THR A 74 66.86 -24.08 12.13
N ARG A 75 66.37 -25.31 12.37
CA ARG A 75 66.97 -26.45 13.10
C ARG A 75 67.22 -26.21 14.61
N LYS A 76 66.57 -27.07 15.43
CA LYS A 76 66.86 -27.49 16.82
C LYS A 76 66.48 -26.44 17.90
N ALA A 77 66.04 -26.76 19.11
CA ALA A 77 66.23 -27.95 19.94
C ALA A 77 65.07 -28.13 20.95
N GLU A 78 64.95 -29.37 21.42
CA GLU A 78 64.14 -29.82 22.55
C GLU A 78 64.53 -29.11 23.86
N THR A 79 63.55 -28.81 24.73
CA THR A 79 63.76 -29.00 26.18
C THR A 79 62.45 -29.37 26.87
N LYS A 80 62.45 -30.59 27.40
CA LYS A 80 61.47 -31.11 28.36
C LYS A 80 61.62 -30.34 29.67
N ARG A 81 60.54 -29.72 30.18
CA ARG A 81 60.40 -29.46 31.62
C ARG A 81 58.99 -29.80 32.06
N LYS A 82 58.88 -30.98 32.69
CA LYS A 82 57.76 -31.39 33.52
C LYS A 82 57.61 -30.37 34.66
N LYS A 83 56.48 -29.65 34.71
CA LYS A 83 55.98 -29.10 35.98
C LYS A 83 54.71 -29.86 36.31
N LYS A 84 54.78 -30.53 37.47
CA LYS A 84 53.73 -31.24 38.16
C LYS A 84 52.65 -30.21 38.48
N ASP A 85 51.60 -30.19 37.69
CA ASP A 85 50.44 -29.34 37.91
C ASP A 85 49.60 -30.01 38.99
N THR A 86 49.65 -29.41 40.18
CA THR A 86 48.86 -29.79 41.32
C THR A 86 47.41 -29.56 40.93
N MET A 87 46.68 -30.64 40.64
CA MET A 87 45.23 -30.60 40.43
C MET A 87 44.58 -30.00 41.66
N ARG A 88 44.36 -28.68 41.62
CA ARG A 88 43.48 -27.99 42.53
C ARG A 88 42.08 -28.34 42.07
N VAL A 89 41.57 -29.43 42.63
CA VAL A 89 40.17 -29.82 42.58
C VAL A 89 39.37 -28.61 43.06
N TRP A 90 38.77 -27.89 42.12
CA TRP A 90 37.66 -26.99 42.42
C TRP A 90 36.46 -27.88 42.68
N SER A 91 36.26 -28.19 43.96
CA SER A 91 34.98 -28.68 44.44
C SER A 91 33.99 -27.54 44.26
N SER A 92 33.20 -27.59 43.19
CA SER A 92 31.96 -26.81 43.10
C SER A 92 31.12 -27.22 44.29
N ALA A 93 31.01 -26.33 45.28
CA ALA A 93 29.91 -26.38 46.21
C ALA A 93 28.65 -26.09 45.38
N GLU A 94 27.77 -27.08 45.29
CA GLU A 94 26.38 -26.92 44.88
C GLU A 94 25.72 -25.95 45.89
N ASP A 95 25.80 -24.66 45.61
CA ASP A 95 24.94 -23.66 46.22
C ASP A 95 23.69 -23.59 45.34
N GLY A 96 22.72 -24.44 45.70
CA GLY A 96 21.47 -24.62 44.99
C GLY A 96 20.50 -23.48 45.28
N GLU A 97 20.80 -22.29 44.74
CA GLU A 97 19.84 -21.20 44.66
C GLU A 97 19.61 -20.81 43.19
N ASP A 98 18.49 -21.30 42.66
CA ASP A 98 17.56 -20.52 41.86
C ASP A 98 18.15 -19.73 40.67
N ASP A 99 18.82 -20.44 39.76
CA ASP A 99 19.25 -19.94 38.45
C ASP A 99 18.08 -19.89 37.43
N ASP A 100 16.86 -19.62 37.90
CA ASP A 100 15.77 -19.06 37.09
C ASP A 100 15.99 -17.56 36.82
N THR A 101 17.24 -17.09 36.91
CA THR A 101 17.60 -15.82 36.30
C THR A 101 17.43 -15.96 34.81
N ASP A 102 16.33 -15.40 34.28
CA ASP A 102 16.03 -15.23 32.87
C ASP A 102 17.31 -14.84 32.08
N PHE A 103 18.04 -15.85 31.58
CA PHE A 103 19.33 -15.67 30.90
C PHE A 103 19.18 -14.85 29.61
N CYS A 104 17.93 -14.61 29.21
CA CYS A 104 17.54 -13.79 28.09
C CYS A 104 16.60 -12.66 28.60
N PRO A 105 17.10 -11.41 28.70
CA PRO A 105 16.26 -10.24 28.92
C PRO A 105 14.99 -10.28 28.07
N LYS A 106 13.85 -9.87 28.64
CA LYS A 106 12.53 -9.92 27.96
C LYS A 106 12.56 -9.27 26.57
N ASP A 107 13.33 -8.19 26.43
CA ASP A 107 13.48 -7.47 25.17
C ASP A 107 14.19 -8.30 24.08
N LEU A 108 15.16 -9.14 24.47
CA LEU A 108 15.83 -10.07 23.55
C LEU A 108 14.93 -11.24 23.18
N LYS A 109 13.99 -11.65 24.03
CA LYS A 109 13.05 -12.74 23.73
C LYS A 109 12.07 -12.40 22.59
N ILE A 110 11.78 -11.13 22.40
CA ILE A 110 10.85 -10.62 21.38
C ILE A 110 11.59 -10.34 20.06
N MET A 111 12.89 -10.09 20.13
CA MET A 111 13.70 -9.82 18.94
C MET A 111 14.01 -11.09 18.15
N GLY A 112 14.00 -10.97 16.82
CA GLY A 112 14.42 -12.07 15.95
C GLY A 112 15.91 -12.39 16.12
N ALA A 113 16.29 -13.63 15.81
CA ALA A 113 17.67 -14.11 15.93
C ALA A 113 18.69 -13.23 15.18
N THR A 114 18.33 -12.69 14.01
CA THR A 114 19.16 -11.75 13.23
C THR A 114 19.46 -10.48 14.01
N THR A 115 18.44 -9.89 14.64
CA THR A 115 18.56 -8.65 15.42
C THR A 115 19.45 -8.87 16.65
N ILE A 116 19.20 -9.94 17.41
CA ILE A 116 20.02 -10.30 18.58
C ILE A 116 21.48 -10.57 18.15
N GLY A 117 21.65 -11.32 17.06
CA GLY A 117 22.97 -11.64 16.54
C GLY A 117 23.75 -10.41 16.07
N ALA A 118 23.07 -9.42 15.46
CA ALA A 118 23.68 -8.15 15.09
C ALA A 118 24.16 -7.36 16.31
N ILE A 119 23.37 -7.31 17.39
CA ILE A 119 23.75 -6.69 18.67
C ILE A 119 25.00 -7.40 19.23
N GLY A 120 24.99 -8.74 19.29
CA GLY A 120 26.12 -9.53 19.79
C GLY A 120 27.41 -9.30 19.00
N ILE A 121 27.33 -9.22 17.67
CA ILE A 121 28.48 -8.87 16.82
C ILE A 121 28.95 -7.43 17.07
N GLY A 122 28.01 -6.51 17.31
CA GLY A 122 28.31 -5.13 17.70
C GLY A 122 29.16 -5.07 18.98
N CYS A 123 28.75 -5.78 20.03
CA CYS A 123 29.52 -5.89 21.27
C CYS A 123 30.93 -6.43 21.02
N LEU A 124 31.07 -7.50 20.23
CA LEU A 124 32.38 -8.06 19.86
C LEU A 124 33.28 -7.06 19.12
N LYS A 125 32.71 -6.22 18.26
CA LYS A 125 33.46 -5.14 17.56
C LYS A 125 33.95 -4.08 18.54
N ILE A 126 33.12 -3.69 19.51
CA ILE A 126 33.49 -2.73 20.56
C ILE A 126 34.66 -3.30 21.37
N THR A 127 34.55 -4.55 21.84
CA THR A 127 35.63 -5.22 22.58
C THR A 127 36.92 -5.34 21.75
N GLU A 128 36.82 -5.63 20.45
CA GLU A 128 37.99 -5.67 19.57
C GLU A 128 38.65 -4.28 19.41
N ASN A 129 37.86 -3.21 19.40
CA ASN A 129 38.37 -1.84 19.35
C ASN A 129 39.05 -1.45 20.66
N GLU A 130 38.43 -1.74 21.81
CA GLU A 130 39.03 -1.53 23.13
C GLU A 130 40.34 -2.31 23.28
N ARG A 131 40.38 -3.56 22.81
CA ARG A 131 41.60 -4.38 22.77
C ARG A 131 42.71 -3.72 21.95
N LYS A 132 42.39 -3.17 20.76
CA LYS A 132 43.37 -2.49 19.89
C LYS A 132 43.90 -1.20 20.50
N ASN A 133 43.07 -0.49 21.24
CA ASN A 133 43.38 0.81 21.84
C ASN A 133 44.02 0.69 23.23
N SER A 134 44.01 -0.49 23.84
CA SER A 134 44.59 -0.71 25.16
C SER A 134 46.10 -0.93 25.09
N PRO A 135 46.94 -0.08 25.73
CA PRO A 135 48.39 -0.27 25.75
C PRO A 135 48.81 -1.50 26.58
N ASN A 136 47.95 -1.97 27.47
CA ASN A 136 48.23 -3.05 28.42
C ASN A 136 48.01 -4.46 27.84
N ILE A 137 47.30 -4.58 26.71
CA ILE A 137 46.92 -5.87 26.11
C ILE A 137 47.68 -6.04 24.79
N ASN A 138 48.98 -6.33 24.88
CA ASN A 138 49.86 -6.44 23.72
C ASN A 138 50.47 -7.84 23.54
N GLY A 139 50.95 -8.11 22.32
CA GLY A 139 51.64 -9.37 21.99
C GLY A 139 50.74 -10.60 21.90
N ALA A 140 51.21 -11.73 22.43
CA ALA A 140 50.58 -13.04 22.25
C ALA A 140 49.14 -13.10 22.79
N VAL A 141 48.87 -12.50 23.94
CA VAL A 141 47.54 -12.46 24.58
C VAL A 141 46.54 -11.73 23.69
N SER A 142 46.94 -10.59 23.14
CA SER A 142 46.15 -9.79 22.21
C SER A 142 45.78 -10.59 20.94
N GLY A 143 46.71 -11.37 20.41
CA GLY A 143 46.49 -12.26 19.26
C GLY A 143 45.55 -13.44 19.57
N ILE A 144 45.55 -13.96 20.80
CA ILE A 144 44.60 -14.98 21.26
C ILE A 144 43.19 -14.38 21.36
N MET A 145 43.04 -13.22 22.00
CA MET A 145 41.76 -12.50 22.10
C MET A 145 41.17 -12.21 20.73
N LYS A 146 41.96 -11.65 19.80
CA LYS A 146 41.53 -11.39 18.42
C LYS A 146 41.00 -12.64 17.70
N ARG A 147 41.59 -13.82 17.94
CA ARG A 147 41.09 -15.08 17.36
C ARG A 147 39.79 -15.53 18.01
N LYS A 148 39.67 -15.39 19.33
CA LYS A 148 38.45 -15.74 20.07
C LYS A 148 37.28 -14.85 19.67
N ILE A 149 37.50 -13.54 19.55
CA ILE A 149 36.47 -12.58 19.08
C ILE A 149 35.98 -12.94 17.68
N ARG A 150 36.90 -13.20 16.73
CA ARG A 150 36.53 -13.63 15.37
C ARG A 150 35.74 -14.95 15.39
N ARG A 151 36.20 -15.95 16.14
CA ARG A 151 35.49 -17.24 16.24
C ARG A 151 34.09 -17.08 16.84
N ALA A 152 33.92 -16.20 17.82
CA ALA A 152 32.61 -15.91 18.38
C ALA A 152 31.69 -15.24 17.34
N ALA A 153 32.20 -14.28 16.57
CA ALA A 153 31.45 -13.66 15.48
C ALA A 153 31.02 -14.69 14.39
N ASP A 154 31.90 -15.62 14.03
CA ASP A 154 31.60 -16.69 13.07
C ASP A 154 30.49 -17.62 13.58
N VAL A 155 30.54 -17.98 14.87
CA VAL A 155 29.48 -18.78 15.52
C VAL A 155 28.15 -18.03 15.51
N ILE A 156 28.15 -16.75 15.87
CA ILE A 156 26.93 -15.92 15.85
C ILE A 156 26.35 -15.84 14.43
N ASN A 157 27.17 -15.55 13.41
CA ASN A 157 26.73 -15.52 12.02
C ASN A 157 26.11 -16.85 11.57
N THR A 158 26.72 -17.97 11.98
CA THR A 158 26.19 -19.31 11.66
C THR A 158 24.84 -19.56 12.35
N LEU A 159 24.67 -19.10 13.60
CA LEU A 159 23.41 -19.21 14.32
C LEU A 159 22.31 -18.35 13.70
N ILE A 160 22.63 -17.11 13.30
CA ILE A 160 21.73 -16.23 12.54
C ILE A 160 21.28 -16.95 11.27
N TYR A 161 22.22 -17.43 10.45
CA TYR A 161 21.91 -18.14 9.20
C TYR A 161 21.03 -19.37 9.44
N LYS A 162 21.31 -20.15 10.49
CA LYS A 162 20.48 -21.32 10.84
C LYS A 162 19.07 -20.91 11.28
N ALA A 163 18.94 -19.83 12.04
CA ALA A 163 17.64 -19.33 12.48
C ALA A 163 16.83 -18.77 11.30
N GLU A 164 17.48 -18.04 10.38
CA GLU A 164 16.87 -17.53 9.15
C GLU A 164 16.44 -18.68 8.22
N SER A 165 17.30 -19.68 8.02
CA SER A 165 17.01 -20.83 7.16
C SER A 165 15.84 -21.68 7.66
N LYS A 166 15.60 -21.70 8.98
CA LYS A 166 14.46 -22.40 9.58
C LYS A 166 13.21 -21.53 9.66
N GLY A 167 13.35 -20.21 9.47
CA GLY A 167 12.35 -19.20 9.77
C GLY A 167 12.03 -19.23 11.27
N ASP A 168 12.27 -18.16 12.01
CA ASP A 168 11.83 -18.12 13.41
C ASP A 168 10.29 -18.26 13.43
N PRO A 169 9.73 -19.40 13.91
CA PRO A 169 8.30 -19.66 13.83
C PRO A 169 7.51 -18.67 14.68
N THR A 170 8.11 -18.08 15.71
CA THR A 170 7.47 -17.06 16.54
C THR A 170 7.35 -15.76 15.78
N TYR A 171 8.44 -15.32 15.13
CA TYR A 171 8.44 -14.14 14.27
C TYR A 171 7.46 -14.28 13.11
N LEU A 172 7.45 -15.44 12.42
CA LEU A 172 6.53 -15.70 11.32
C LEU A 172 5.06 -15.69 11.75
N ARG A 173 4.74 -16.21 12.94
CA ARG A 173 3.37 -16.15 13.49
C ARG A 173 2.93 -14.73 13.79
N ILE A 174 3.80 -13.94 14.41
CA ILE A 174 3.51 -12.52 14.69
C ILE A 174 3.30 -11.77 13.37
N ARG A 175 4.18 -11.99 12.39
CA ARG A 175 4.09 -11.34 11.08
C ARG A 175 2.85 -11.77 10.30
N ASN A 176 2.47 -13.04 10.33
CA ASN A 176 1.22 -13.50 9.72
C ASN A 176 0.02 -12.82 10.35
N ARG A 177 -0.03 -12.74 11.69
CA ARG A 177 -1.13 -12.07 12.40
C ARG A 177 -1.24 -10.59 12.04
N GLU A 178 -0.10 -9.91 11.92
CA GLU A 178 -0.04 -8.52 11.47
C GLU A 178 -0.54 -8.38 10.03
N LEU A 179 -0.07 -9.23 9.11
CA LEU A 179 -0.49 -9.22 7.71
C LEU A 179 -1.98 -9.55 7.56
N GLU A 180 -2.51 -10.51 8.33
CA GLU A 180 -3.94 -10.83 8.39
C GLU A 180 -4.76 -9.59 8.78
N SER A 181 -4.35 -8.87 9.83
CA SER A 181 -5.04 -7.63 10.22
C SER A 181 -4.98 -6.52 9.16
N GLN A 182 -3.88 -6.43 8.40
CA GLN A 182 -3.76 -5.48 7.29
C GLN A 182 -4.69 -5.86 6.14
N VAL A 183 -4.79 -7.16 5.82
CA VAL A 183 -5.71 -7.67 4.80
C VAL A 183 -7.17 -7.40 5.20
N GLU A 184 -7.54 -7.66 6.46
CA GLU A 184 -8.88 -7.36 6.95
C GLU A 184 -9.20 -5.85 6.87
N LYS A 185 -8.24 -5.00 7.23
CA LYS A 185 -8.39 -3.55 7.11
C LYS A 185 -8.61 -3.11 5.64
N MET A 186 -7.78 -3.60 4.72
CA MET A 186 -7.92 -3.26 3.30
C MET A 186 -9.25 -3.73 2.71
N LYS A 187 -9.74 -4.92 3.11
CA LYS A 187 -11.05 -5.42 2.70
C LYS A 187 -12.19 -4.51 3.16
N LEU A 188 -12.13 -4.02 4.40
CA LEU A 188 -13.12 -3.07 4.91
C LEU A 188 -13.09 -1.74 4.14
N GLU A 189 -11.89 -1.24 3.83
CA GLU A 189 -11.71 -0.02 3.04
C GLU A 189 -12.23 -0.17 1.61
N GLU A 190 -11.99 -1.33 0.98
CA GLU A 190 -12.53 -1.67 -0.34
C GLU A 190 -14.07 -1.69 -0.34
N ILE A 191 -14.69 -2.28 0.68
CA ILE A 191 -16.16 -2.28 0.82
C ILE A 191 -16.71 -0.86 0.94
N LEU A 192 -16.07 0.01 1.73
CA LEU A 192 -16.47 1.42 1.87
C LEU A 192 -16.37 2.16 0.54
N ARG A 193 -15.24 2.03 -0.16
CA ARG A 193 -15.03 2.65 -1.47
C ARG A 193 -16.06 2.17 -2.50
N ASN A 194 -16.36 0.87 -2.51
CA ASN A 194 -17.36 0.31 -3.42
C ASN A 194 -18.76 0.88 -3.15
N ARG A 195 -19.11 1.08 -1.88
CA ARG A 195 -20.37 1.73 -1.51
C ARG A 195 -20.43 3.18 -2.00
N GLU A 196 -19.36 3.96 -1.80
CA GLU A 196 -19.29 5.34 -2.28
C GLU A 196 -19.40 5.42 -3.81
N MET A 197 -18.75 4.50 -4.54
CA MET A 197 -18.90 4.43 -5.99
C MET A 197 -20.32 4.08 -6.42
N GLU A 198 -21.00 3.20 -5.70
CA GLU A 198 -22.39 2.87 -5.97
C GLU A 198 -23.31 4.06 -5.70
N ASP A 199 -23.11 4.77 -4.59
CA ASP A 199 -23.84 6.00 -4.27
C ASP A 199 -23.63 7.06 -5.38
N MET A 200 -22.39 7.25 -5.86
CA MET A 200 -22.11 8.16 -6.98
C MET A 200 -22.81 7.71 -8.28
N ARG A 201 -22.84 6.41 -8.58
CA ARG A 201 -23.55 5.88 -9.76
C ARG A 201 -25.05 6.16 -9.68
N THR A 202 -25.66 5.99 -8.50
CA THR A 202 -27.08 6.31 -8.31
C THR A 202 -27.37 7.80 -8.54
N ILE A 203 -26.54 8.70 -7.98
CA ILE A 203 -26.67 10.15 -8.20
C ILE A 203 -26.53 10.48 -9.69
N VAL A 204 -25.54 9.90 -10.38
CA VAL A 204 -25.35 10.13 -11.83
C VAL A 204 -26.53 9.62 -12.63
N ALA A 205 -27.12 8.48 -12.27
CA ALA A 205 -28.31 7.95 -12.93
C ALA A 205 -29.53 8.87 -12.75
N ASP A 206 -29.75 9.37 -11.53
CA ASP A 206 -30.83 10.31 -11.22
C ASP A 206 -30.66 11.64 -11.96
N LEU A 207 -29.45 12.20 -11.98
CA LEU A 207 -29.15 13.42 -12.75
C LEU A 207 -29.36 13.22 -14.25
N LYS A 208 -28.93 12.08 -14.81
CA LYS A 208 -29.19 11.77 -16.22
C LYS A 208 -30.68 11.74 -16.52
N LYS A 209 -31.47 11.13 -15.63
CA LYS A 209 -32.94 11.10 -15.77
C LYS A 209 -33.55 12.50 -15.71
N GLU A 210 -33.12 13.36 -14.79
CA GLU A 210 -33.59 14.74 -14.70
C GLU A 210 -33.24 15.54 -15.97
N VAL A 211 -32.04 15.37 -16.52
CA VAL A 211 -31.64 15.99 -17.80
C VAL A 211 -32.55 15.55 -18.94
N TYR A 212 -32.88 14.25 -19.04
CA TYR A 212 -33.82 13.75 -20.05
C TYR A 212 -35.21 14.36 -19.89
N GLU A 213 -35.71 14.47 -18.65
CA GLU A 213 -37.01 15.09 -18.37
C GLU A 213 -37.04 16.59 -18.73
N LEU A 214 -35.98 17.33 -18.37
CA LEU A 214 -35.86 18.75 -18.70
C LEU A 214 -35.75 18.98 -20.21
N ASN A 215 -35.01 18.13 -20.93
CA ASN A 215 -34.93 18.21 -22.39
C ASN A 215 -36.30 17.99 -23.04
N GLY A 216 -37.07 17.00 -22.58
CA GLY A 216 -38.44 16.80 -23.06
C GLY A 216 -39.32 18.03 -22.85
N ARG A 217 -39.23 18.66 -21.67
CA ARG A 217 -39.96 19.91 -21.39
C ARG A 217 -39.51 21.09 -22.23
N LEU A 218 -38.23 21.15 -22.60
CA LEU A 218 -37.68 22.17 -23.49
C LEU A 218 -38.23 22.01 -24.91
N ASP A 219 -38.27 20.78 -25.42
CA ASP A 219 -38.83 20.47 -26.74
C ASP A 219 -40.32 20.86 -26.81
N ASP A 220 -41.11 20.51 -25.78
CA ASP A 220 -42.53 20.89 -25.68
C ASP A 220 -42.70 22.43 -25.70
N ALA A 221 -41.89 23.14 -24.92
CA ALA A 221 -41.93 24.60 -24.86
C ALA A 221 -41.52 25.25 -26.19
N GLU A 222 -40.57 24.66 -26.92
CA GLU A 222 -40.18 25.12 -28.25
C GLU A 222 -41.31 24.90 -29.27
N GLU A 223 -41.98 23.74 -29.23
CA GLU A 223 -43.13 23.46 -30.09
C GLU A 223 -44.29 24.41 -29.82
N ASP A 224 -44.62 24.66 -28.55
CA ASP A 224 -45.64 25.63 -28.15
C ASP A 224 -45.30 27.05 -28.64
N ALA A 225 -44.03 27.46 -28.50
CA ALA A 225 -43.56 28.74 -29.02
C ALA A 225 -43.67 28.82 -30.54
N ARG A 226 -43.38 27.73 -31.27
CA ARG A 226 -43.52 27.65 -32.73
C ARG A 226 -44.99 27.75 -33.14
N LYS A 227 -45.88 27.02 -32.47
CA LYS A 227 -47.33 27.03 -32.70
C LYS A 227 -47.94 28.39 -32.41
N ALA A 228 -47.51 29.07 -31.34
CA ALA A 228 -47.93 30.43 -31.01
C ALA A 228 -47.51 31.45 -32.08
N ARG A 229 -46.29 31.32 -32.64
CA ARG A 229 -45.83 32.17 -33.74
C ARG A 229 -46.68 31.96 -35.00
N GLU A 230 -47.00 30.72 -35.34
CA GLU A 230 -47.83 30.41 -36.50
C GLU A 230 -49.27 30.88 -36.34
N SER A 231 -49.88 30.64 -35.17
CA SER A 231 -51.24 31.10 -34.87
C SER A 231 -51.33 32.63 -34.94
N TYR A 232 -50.34 33.35 -34.42
CA TYR A 232 -50.26 34.80 -34.52
C TYR A 232 -50.21 35.28 -35.99
N ARG A 233 -49.41 34.63 -36.85
CA ARG A 233 -49.34 34.96 -38.28
C ARG A 233 -50.69 34.76 -38.97
N ILE A 234 -51.45 33.74 -38.60
CA ILE A 234 -52.79 33.48 -39.14
C ILE A 234 -53.77 34.56 -38.68
N THR A 235 -53.86 34.81 -37.37
CA THR A 235 -54.76 35.82 -36.80
C THR A 235 -54.51 37.21 -37.40
N ARG A 236 -53.22 37.59 -37.54
CA ARG A 236 -52.84 38.86 -38.17
C ARG A 236 -53.29 38.97 -39.63
N ARG A 237 -53.22 37.89 -40.41
CA ARG A 237 -53.72 37.86 -41.80
C ARG A 237 -55.24 37.97 -41.86
N ILE A 238 -55.95 37.34 -40.92
CA ILE A 238 -57.42 37.40 -40.83
C ILE A 238 -57.86 38.83 -40.52
N MET A 239 -57.28 39.47 -39.50
CA MET A 239 -57.59 40.86 -39.14
C MET A 239 -57.36 41.82 -40.30
N LYS A 240 -56.21 41.70 -40.99
CA LYS A 240 -55.90 42.55 -42.16
C LYS A 240 -56.88 42.35 -43.34
N LYS A 241 -57.48 41.17 -43.50
CA LYS A 241 -58.49 40.93 -44.55
C LYS A 241 -59.89 41.39 -44.14
N GLY A 242 -60.22 41.38 -42.84
CA GLY A 242 -61.52 41.84 -42.34
C GLY A 242 -61.70 43.36 -42.30
N GLU A 243 -60.60 44.12 -42.37
CA GLU A 243 -60.59 45.60 -42.31
C GLU A 243 -60.79 46.27 -43.69
N GLY A 244 -60.93 45.47 -44.76
CA GLY A 244 -61.00 45.96 -46.15
C GLY A 244 -62.39 46.33 -46.68
N ASP A 245 -63.46 46.29 -45.86
CA ASP A 245 -64.83 46.52 -46.33
C ASP A 245 -65.61 47.59 -45.55
N SER A 246 -64.94 48.35 -44.69
CA SER A 246 -65.52 49.51 -44.01
C SER A 246 -64.85 50.81 -44.48
N VAL A 247 -65.46 51.38 -45.53
CA VAL A 247 -65.68 52.82 -45.81
C VAL A 247 -64.64 53.80 -45.27
N GLU A 248 -64.04 54.50 -46.22
CA GLU A 248 -63.19 55.69 -46.10
C GLU A 248 -63.62 56.65 -44.98
N VAL A 249 -62.77 56.82 -43.97
CA VAL A 249 -62.72 58.05 -43.18
C VAL A 249 -61.25 58.46 -43.10
N GLU A 250 -60.92 59.50 -43.86
CA GLU A 250 -59.68 60.27 -43.74
C GLU A 250 -59.49 60.74 -42.30
N GLY A 251 -58.32 60.42 -41.71
CA GLY A 251 -58.03 60.80 -40.33
C GLY A 251 -56.62 60.45 -39.89
N ASP A 252 -55.68 61.28 -40.33
CA ASP A 252 -54.42 61.70 -39.68
C ASP A 252 -53.67 60.77 -38.69
N SER A 253 -52.37 60.68 -39.00
CA SER A 253 -51.22 60.57 -38.08
C SER A 253 -50.95 59.22 -37.38
N LEU A 254 -50.06 58.43 -38.00
CA LEU A 254 -49.40 57.27 -37.38
C LEU A 254 -48.07 57.67 -36.71
N PRO A 255 -47.80 57.27 -35.46
CA PRO A 255 -46.47 57.33 -34.86
C PRO A 255 -45.63 56.10 -35.22
N SER A 256 -44.37 56.33 -35.61
CA SER A 256 -43.35 55.31 -35.82
C SER A 256 -43.10 54.50 -34.55
N ILE A 257 -43.46 53.22 -34.56
CA ILE A 257 -43.12 52.28 -33.48
C ILE A 257 -41.75 51.66 -33.81
N GLU A 258 -40.81 51.93 -32.91
CA GLU A 258 -39.41 51.51 -32.94
C GLU A 258 -39.25 49.99 -32.94
N ALA A 259 -38.20 49.54 -33.64
CA ALA A 259 -37.85 48.14 -33.83
C ALA A 259 -37.43 47.46 -32.50
N PRO A 260 -37.77 46.18 -32.29
CA PRO A 260 -37.36 45.44 -31.10
C PRO A 260 -35.83 45.18 -31.10
N PRO A 261 -35.19 45.14 -29.91
CA PRO A 261 -33.76 44.98 -29.78
C PRO A 261 -33.32 43.56 -30.21
N SER A 262 -32.35 43.53 -31.12
CA SER A 262 -31.61 42.34 -31.55
C SER A 262 -30.89 41.73 -30.36
N ILE A 263 -31.41 40.61 -29.84
CA ILE A 263 -30.72 39.77 -28.86
C ILE A 263 -29.52 39.16 -29.58
N LYS A 264 -28.31 39.58 -29.17
CA LYS A 264 -27.07 38.98 -29.64
C LYS A 264 -26.95 37.62 -28.99
N GLU A 265 -26.99 36.57 -29.80
CA GLU A 265 -26.61 35.22 -29.40
C GLU A 265 -25.20 35.27 -28.82
N VAL A 266 -25.09 34.95 -27.53
CA VAL A 266 -23.81 34.74 -26.88
C VAL A 266 -23.47 33.28 -27.16
N ASP A 267 -22.63 33.05 -28.18
CA ASP A 267 -21.96 31.78 -28.40
C ASP A 267 -21.04 31.50 -27.21
N VAL A 268 -21.58 30.86 -26.17
CA VAL A 268 -20.79 30.28 -25.10
C VAL A 268 -20.22 28.98 -25.65
N ASN A 269 -19.12 29.10 -26.38
CA ASN A 269 -18.32 27.97 -26.78
C ASN A 269 -17.62 27.42 -25.53
N ILE A 270 -18.30 26.55 -24.78
CA ILE A 270 -17.70 25.77 -23.69
C ILE A 270 -16.92 24.64 -24.36
N PRO A 271 -15.58 24.64 -24.34
CA PRO A 271 -14.82 23.48 -24.78
C PRO A 271 -15.07 22.37 -23.76
N VAL A 272 -16.03 21.50 -24.04
CA VAL A 272 -16.20 20.25 -23.31
C VAL A 272 -15.17 19.30 -23.87
N ASP A 273 -14.00 19.33 -23.24
CA ASP A 273 -12.89 18.42 -23.51
C ASP A 273 -13.27 17.04 -22.93
N TRP A 274 -13.97 16.24 -23.74
CA TRP A 274 -14.45 14.90 -23.37
C TRP A 274 -13.32 13.85 -23.34
N ASP A 275 -12.11 14.20 -23.78
CA ASP A 275 -11.00 13.26 -23.92
C ASP A 275 -10.20 13.04 -22.61
N LEU A 276 -10.60 13.65 -21.50
CA LEU A 276 -9.93 13.48 -20.20
C LEU A 276 -10.51 12.36 -19.32
N PHE A 277 -11.50 11.61 -19.82
CA PHE A 277 -12.13 10.47 -19.14
C PHE A 277 -11.87 9.14 -19.84
N GLU A 278 -10.76 9.00 -20.57
CA GLU A 278 -10.25 7.66 -20.89
C GLU A 278 -9.72 7.01 -19.61
N ASP A 279 -10.46 6.01 -19.16
CA ASP A 279 -10.17 5.14 -18.03
C ASP A 279 -8.70 4.70 -18.05
N PRO A 280 -7.94 4.88 -16.94
CA PRO A 280 -6.70 4.16 -16.76
C PRO A 280 -7.10 2.69 -16.55
N THR A 281 -7.09 1.92 -17.64
CA THR A 281 -7.16 0.46 -17.63
C THR A 281 -6.30 -0.05 -16.48
N ILE A 282 -6.99 -0.53 -15.44
CA ILE A 282 -6.42 -1.25 -14.32
C ILE A 282 -5.86 -2.54 -14.94
N GLY A 283 -4.55 -2.56 -15.16
CA GLY A 283 -3.82 -3.75 -15.56
C GLY A 283 -3.88 -4.75 -14.41
N PHE A 284 -4.68 -5.79 -14.60
CA PHE A 284 -4.61 -7.04 -13.85
C PHE A 284 -3.42 -7.89 -14.30
#